data_AF-A0A924DB40-F1
#
_entry.id   AF-A0A924DB40-F1
#
_cell.length_a   1.000
_cell.length_b   1.000
_cell.length_c   1.000
_cell.angle_alpha   90.00
_cell.angle_beta   90.00
_cell.angle_gamma   90.00
#
_symmetry.space_group_name_H-M   'P 1'
#
loop_
_entity.id
_entity.type
_entity.pdbx_description
1 polymer ?
#
loop_
_entity_poly.entity_id
_entity_poly.type
_entity_poly.pdbx_seq_one_letter_code
_entity_poly.pdbx_strand_id
1 'polypeptide(L)'
;VLLGKGAGSHRAILEEYSLPFLDQIILMVCGMTIVSYSVYTIESETAKQHPHLWLTVPIVIFSIFRYLYQVYQKGMGGEPEEVLRKDRTMQVSILLWLVTILLLFVFDKTGKPLLGLS
;
A
#
# COMPACT_ATOMS: atom_id res chain seq x y z
N VAL A 1 15.20 3.06 33.42
CA VAL A 1 13.82 2.57 33.27
C VAL A 1 13.88 1.05 33.28
N LEU A 2 13.35 0.44 34.35
CA LEU A 2 13.41 -0.99 34.61
C LEU A 2 12.50 -1.73 33.63
N LEU A 3 13.06 -2.61 32.81
CA LEU A 3 12.31 -3.51 31.94
C LEU A 3 11.60 -4.55 32.82
N GLY A 4 10.30 -4.34 33.01
CA GLY A 4 9.41 -5.30 33.63
C GLY A 4 9.41 -6.61 32.85
N LYS A 5 9.89 -7.67 33.50
CA LYS A 5 9.65 -9.06 33.11
C LYS A 5 8.15 -9.26 32.93
N GLY A 6 7.67 -9.52 31.72
CA GLY A 6 6.30 -9.99 31.49
C GLY A 6 5.50 -9.42 30.31
N ALA A 7 6.12 -8.88 29.26
CA ALA A 7 5.40 -8.43 28.05
C ALA A 7 5.77 -9.22 26.76
N GLY A 8 6.37 -10.39 26.90
CA GLY A 8 6.80 -11.24 25.77
C GLY A 8 5.89 -12.43 25.46
N SER A 9 4.77 -12.60 26.19
CA SER A 9 3.99 -13.83 26.23
C SER A 9 2.68 -13.76 25.45
N HIS A 10 2.73 -13.50 24.13
CA HIS A 10 1.51 -13.56 23.29
C HIS A 10 1.65 -14.17 21.89
N ARG A 11 2.82 -14.68 21.47
CA ARG A 11 2.93 -15.37 20.16
C ARG A 11 3.70 -16.67 20.28
N ALA A 12 2.97 -17.74 20.62
CA ALA A 12 3.48 -19.12 20.61
C ALA A 12 3.99 -19.57 19.22
N ILE A 13 3.57 -18.91 18.14
CA ILE A 13 3.98 -19.19 16.74
C ILE A 13 5.38 -18.68 16.38
N LEU A 14 6.02 -17.83 17.21
CA LEU A 14 7.39 -17.37 16.97
C LEU A 14 8.46 -18.49 17.11
N GLU A 15 8.08 -19.69 17.54
CA GLU A 15 8.96 -20.86 17.51
C GLU A 15 9.23 -21.37 16.09
N GLU A 16 8.33 -21.14 15.13
CA GLU A 16 8.49 -21.64 13.74
C GLU A 16 9.07 -20.59 12.78
N TYR A 17 8.89 -19.30 13.05
CA TYR A 17 9.38 -18.22 12.18
C TYR A 17 10.10 -17.14 12.99
N SER A 18 11.37 -16.88 12.65
CA SER A 18 12.12 -15.76 13.21
C SER A 18 11.63 -14.44 12.63
N LEU A 19 11.55 -13.39 13.47
CA LEU A 19 11.18 -12.04 13.02
C LEU A 19 12.00 -11.56 11.80
N PRO A 20 13.33 -11.75 11.74
CA PRO A 20 14.12 -11.35 10.58
C PRO A 20 13.75 -12.08 9.28
N PHE A 21 13.32 -13.34 9.37
CA PHE A 21 12.89 -14.10 8.19
C PHE A 21 11.54 -13.60 7.66
N LEU A 22 10.60 -13.28 8.55
CA LEU A 22 9.33 -12.68 8.16
C LEU A 22 9.53 -11.33 7.45
N ASP A 23 10.46 -10.52 7.96
CA ASP A 23 10.79 -9.23 7.36
C ASP A 23 11.33 -9.37 5.93
N GLN A 24 12.13 -10.41 5.67
CA GLN A 24 12.63 -10.72 4.33
C GLN A 24 11.48 -11.11 3.38
N ILE A 25 10.54 -11.94 3.82
CA ILE A 25 9.37 -12.31 3.02
C ILE A 25 8.52 -11.09 2.70
N ILE A 26 8.25 -10.23 3.70
CA ILE A 26 7.46 -9.00 3.53
C ILE A 26 8.10 -8.11 2.46
N LEU A 27 9.40 -7.84 2.57
CA LEU A 27 10.11 -7.00 1.61
C LEU A 27 10.08 -7.61 0.19
N MET A 28 10.23 -8.93 0.07
CA MET A 28 10.18 -9.62 -1.22
C MET A 28 8.78 -9.51 -1.86
N VAL A 29 7.72 -9.79 -1.10
CA VAL A 29 6.33 -9.70 -1.57
C VAL A 29 5.96 -8.26 -1.93
N CYS A 30 6.37 -7.28 -1.13
CA CYS A 30 6.15 -5.86 -1.43
C CYS A 30 6.82 -5.46 -2.76
N GLY A 31 8.07 -5.88 -2.97
CA GLY A 31 8.79 -5.63 -4.22
C GLY A 31 8.09 -6.27 -5.43
N MET A 32 7.71 -7.55 -5.32
CA MET A 32 6.96 -8.25 -6.37
C MET A 32 5.61 -7.59 -6.67
N THR A 33 4.91 -7.10 -5.64
CA THR A 33 3.63 -6.41 -5.79
C THR A 33 3.80 -5.10 -6.57
N ILE A 34 4.83 -4.30 -6.27
CA ILE A 34 5.13 -3.06 -6.99
C ILE A 34 5.43 -3.36 -8.46
N VAL A 35 6.28 -4.35 -8.72
CA VAL A 35 6.64 -4.74 -10.10
C VAL A 35 5.41 -5.24 -10.85
N SER A 36 4.63 -6.15 -10.26
CA SER A 36 3.41 -6.70 -10.86
C SER A 36 2.39 -5.61 -11.18
N TYR A 37 2.14 -4.68 -10.24
CA TYR A 37 1.24 -3.56 -10.48
C TYR A 37 1.77 -2.62 -11.56
N SER A 38 3.08 -2.32 -11.56
CA SER A 38 3.68 -1.46 -12.59
C SER A 38 3.51 -2.05 -13.99
N VAL A 39 3.78 -3.34 -14.15
CA VAL A 39 3.55 -4.06 -15.42
C VAL A 39 2.07 -4.02 -15.81
N TYR A 40 1.15 -4.23 -14.87
CA TYR A 40 -0.28 -4.09 -15.12
C TYR A 40 -0.65 -2.70 -15.63
N THR A 41 -0.10 -1.63 -15.04
CA THR A 41 -0.41 -0.25 -15.46
C THR A 41 0.16 0.14 -16.83
N ILE A 42 1.00 -0.71 -17.43
CA ILE A 42 1.63 -0.47 -18.74
C ILE A 42 1.03 -1.39 -19.82
N GLU A 43 0.92 -2.69 -19.53
CA GLU A 43 0.64 -3.72 -20.55
C GLU A 43 -0.83 -4.17 -20.60
N SER A 44 -1.62 -3.90 -19.55
CA SER A 44 -3.00 -4.40 -19.49
C SER A 44 -3.91 -3.76 -20.55
N GLU A 45 -5.01 -4.44 -20.89
CA GLU A 45 -6.05 -3.86 -21.75
C GLU A 45 -6.63 -2.57 -21.14
N THR A 46 -6.71 -2.50 -19.82
CA THR A 46 -7.07 -1.30 -19.06
C THR A 46 -6.06 -0.18 -19.27
N ALA A 47 -4.75 -0.47 -19.30
CA ALA A 47 -3.72 0.54 -19.60
C ALA A 47 -3.80 1.06 -21.05
N LYS A 48 -4.21 0.22 -22.00
CA LYS A 48 -4.46 0.64 -23.39
C LYS A 48 -5.65 1.60 -23.51
N GLN A 49 -6.68 1.39 -22.69
CA GLN A 49 -7.83 2.30 -22.59
C GLN A 49 -7.47 3.56 -21.78
N HIS A 50 -6.65 3.43 -20.74
CA HIS A 50 -6.24 4.53 -19.86
C HIS A 50 -4.71 4.72 -19.87
N PRO A 51 -4.13 5.44 -20.86
CA PRO A 51 -2.67 5.58 -21.01
C PRO A 51 -1.96 6.23 -19.81
N HIS A 52 -2.72 6.91 -18.93
CA HIS A 52 -2.20 7.60 -17.76
C HIS A 52 -2.29 6.76 -16.46
N LEU A 53 -2.66 5.48 -16.55
CA LEU A 53 -2.81 4.58 -15.39
C LEU A 53 -1.51 4.43 -14.57
N TRP A 54 -0.35 4.55 -15.21
CA TRP A 54 0.96 4.53 -14.56
C TRP A 54 1.14 5.63 -13.50
N LEU A 55 0.38 6.74 -13.55
CA LEU A 55 0.43 7.79 -12.52
C LEU A 55 0.00 7.32 -11.14
N THR A 56 -0.69 6.18 -11.06
CA THR A 56 -1.07 5.55 -9.79
C THR A 56 0.10 4.81 -9.12
N VAL A 57 1.15 4.47 -9.86
CA VAL A 57 2.30 3.68 -9.35
C VAL A 57 3.04 4.40 -8.21
N PRO A 58 3.40 5.70 -8.30
CA PRO A 58 4.02 6.41 -7.18
C PRO A 58 3.16 6.42 -5.90
N ILE A 59 1.82 6.47 -6.04
CA ILE A 59 0.89 6.46 -4.90
C ILE A 59 0.90 5.09 -4.22
N VAL A 60 0.93 4.01 -5.00
CA VAL A 60 1.03 2.63 -4.49
C VAL A 60 2.36 2.42 -3.77
N ILE A 61 3.48 2.86 -4.36
CA ILE A 61 4.80 2.80 -3.74
C ILE A 61 4.81 3.55 -2.39
N PHE A 62 4.28 4.77 -2.37
CA PHE A 62 4.16 5.56 -1.14
C PHE A 62 3.34 4.83 -0.07
N SER A 63 2.21 4.23 -0.45
CA SER A 63 1.34 3.49 0.46
C SER A 63 2.05 2.27 1.06
N ILE A 64 2.78 1.51 0.25
CA ILE A 64 3.57 0.36 0.72
C ILE A 64 4.68 0.82 1.68
N PHE A 65 5.46 1.84 1.32
CA PHE A 65 6.50 2.37 2.21
C PHE A 65 5.94 2.91 3.51
N ARG A 66 4.77 3.57 3.47
CA ARG A 66 4.11 4.03 4.68
C ARG A 66 3.69 2.87 5.58
N TYR A 67 3.21 1.77 4.98
CA TYR A 67 2.85 0.57 5.73
C TYR A 67 4.08 -0.03 6.42
N LEU A 68 5.17 -0.21 5.67
CA LEU A 68 6.43 -0.71 6.21
C LEU A 68 6.97 0.18 7.34
N TYR A 69 6.87 1.51 7.21
CA TYR A 69 7.25 2.43 8.28
C TYR A 69 6.45 2.19 9.57
N GLN A 70 5.14 1.99 9.49
CA GLN A 70 4.31 1.73 10.68
C GLN A 70 4.63 0.38 11.33
N VAL A 71 4.91 -0.64 10.52
CA VAL A 71 5.29 -1.97 11.01
C VAL A 71 6.66 -1.94 11.69
N TYR A 72 7.67 -1.39 11.03
CA TYR A 72 9.06 -1.43 11.51
C TYR A 72 9.39 -0.39 12.58
N GLN A 73 8.87 0.84 12.46
CA GLN A 73 9.25 1.93 13.37
C GLN A 73 8.28 2.11 14.53
N LYS A 74 7.00 1.74 14.37
CA LYS A 74 6.00 1.87 15.44
C LYS A 74 5.64 0.55 16.09
N GLY A 75 6.24 -0.55 15.66
CA GLY A 75 5.97 -1.89 16.21
C GLY A 75 4.51 -2.33 16.05
N MET A 76 3.76 -1.73 15.12
CA MET A 76 2.34 -2.02 14.95
C MET A 76 2.06 -3.23 14.04
N GLY A 77 3.05 -4.11 13.83
CA GLY A 77 2.89 -5.36 13.08
C GLY A 77 2.04 -6.43 13.80
N GLY A 78 1.53 -6.13 15.00
CA GLY A 78 0.67 -7.01 15.79
C GLY A 78 -0.69 -7.27 15.14
N GLU A 79 -1.30 -6.20 14.59
CA GLU A 79 -2.66 -6.19 14.06
C GLU A 79 -2.75 -5.25 12.84
N PRO A 80 -2.75 -5.78 11.59
CA PRO A 80 -2.76 -4.96 10.38
C PRO A 80 -3.98 -4.03 10.27
N GLU A 81 -5.12 -4.46 10.81
CA GLU A 81 -6.35 -3.69 10.82
C GLU A 81 -6.24 -2.45 11.73
N GLU A 82 -5.51 -2.54 12.84
CA GLU A 82 -5.27 -1.36 13.68
C GLU A 82 -4.36 -0.35 13.00
N VAL A 83 -3.37 -0.80 12.22
CA VAL A 83 -2.49 0.09 11.44
C VAL A 83 -3.33 0.90 10.45
N LEU A 84 -4.23 0.24 9.73
CA LEU A 84 -5.16 0.88 8.80
C LEU A 84 -6.13 1.84 9.50
N ARG A 85 -6.64 1.47 10.67
CA ARG A 85 -7.61 2.29 11.42
C ARG A 85 -6.96 3.53 12.07
N LYS A 86 -5.74 3.39 12.60
CA LYS A 86 -5.05 4.45 13.35
C LYS A 86 -4.26 5.41 12.46
N ASP A 87 -3.77 4.97 11.30
CA ASP A 87 -2.97 5.82 10.41
C ASP A 87 -3.82 6.60 9.41
N ARG A 88 -4.11 7.87 9.74
CA ARG A 88 -4.78 8.80 8.83
C ARG A 88 -4.03 9.01 7.52
N THR A 89 -2.70 8.98 7.52
CA THR A 89 -1.89 9.15 6.30
C THR A 89 -2.07 7.96 5.35
N MET A 90 -2.20 6.75 5.90
CA MET A 90 -2.50 5.54 5.12
C MET A 90 -3.89 5.60 4.50
N GLN A 91 -4.90 6.02 5.28
CA GLN A 91 -6.27 6.17 4.77
C GLN A 91 -6.33 7.19 3.64
N VAL A 92 -5.65 8.34 3.79
CA VAL A 92 -5.58 9.36 2.75
C VAL A 92 -4.89 8.84 1.49
N SER A 93 -3.81 8.05 1.60
CA SER A 93 -3.14 7.52 0.40
C SER A 93 -4.01 6.49 -0.35
N ILE A 94 -4.73 5.63 0.38
CA ILE A 94 -5.69 4.68 -0.21
C ILE A 94 -6.84 5.44 -0.88
N LEU A 95 -7.40 6.45 -0.21
CA LEU A 95 -8.46 7.29 -0.77
C LEU A 95 -7.98 8.04 -2.03
N LEU A 96 -6.77 8.60 -1.98
CA LEU A 96 -6.18 9.29 -3.13
C LEU A 96 -6.02 8.33 -4.31
N TRP A 97 -5.53 7.11 -4.06
CA TRP A 97 -5.42 6.08 -5.09
C TRP A 97 -6.77 5.71 -5.71
N LEU A 98 -7.80 5.48 -4.89
CA LEU A 98 -9.16 5.20 -5.37
C LEU A 98 -9.73 6.37 -6.20
N VAL A 99 -9.53 7.61 -5.75
CA VAL A 99 -9.94 8.81 -6.47
C VAL A 99 -9.21 8.91 -7.81
N THR A 100 -7.89 8.67 -7.85
CA THR A 100 -7.13 8.70 -9.11
C THR A 100 -7.65 7.64 -10.09
N ILE A 101 -7.94 6.42 -9.64
CA ILE A 101 -8.54 5.38 -10.49
C ILE A 101 -9.90 5.83 -11.01
N LEU A 102 -10.79 6.28 -10.12
CA LEU A 102 -12.13 6.73 -10.51
C LEU A 102 -12.07 7.87 -11.53
N LEU A 103 -11.18 8.84 -11.34
CA LEU A 103 -10.98 9.92 -12.31
C LEU A 103 -10.52 9.35 -13.65
N LEU A 104 -9.48 8.52 -13.69
CA LEU A 104 -8.98 7.95 -14.95
C LEU A 104 -10.04 7.16 -15.71
N PHE A 105 -10.86 6.37 -15.00
CA PHE A 105 -11.95 5.60 -15.60
C PHE A 105 -13.11 6.48 -16.11
N VAL A 106 -13.45 7.55 -15.39
CA VAL A 106 -14.52 8.48 -15.79
C VAL A 106 -14.09 9.35 -16.98
N PHE A 107 -12.87 9.91 -16.93
CA PHE A 107 -12.33 10.78 -17.99
C PHE A 107 -12.24 10.08 -19.35
N ASP A 108 -11.86 8.81 -19.35
CA ASP A 108 -11.75 8.02 -20.57
C ASP A 108 -13.11 7.66 -21.19
N LYS A 109 -14.16 7.46 -20.37
CA LYS A 109 -15.53 7.28 -20.90
C LYS A 109 -16.16 8.56 -21.46
N THR A 110 -15.65 9.76 -21.14
CA THR A 110 -16.32 11.02 -21.48
C THR A 110 -15.56 11.96 -22.41
N GLY A 111 -14.25 11.81 -22.63
CA GLY A 111 -13.50 12.67 -23.55
C GLY A 111 -13.66 14.18 -23.32
N LYS A 112 -14.15 14.60 -22.15
CA LYS A 112 -14.40 16.01 -21.80
C LYS A 112 -14.12 16.24 -20.31
N PRO A 113 -13.31 17.25 -19.95
CA PRO A 113 -13.13 17.67 -18.57
C PRO A 113 -14.39 18.32 -17.99
N LEU A 114 -14.65 18.07 -16.70
CA LEU A 114 -15.82 18.53 -15.93
C LEU A 114 -15.91 20.06 -15.78
N LEU A 115 -14.83 20.80 -16.01
CA LEU A 115 -14.84 22.27 -16.07
C LEU A 115 -14.77 22.66 -17.53
N GLY A 116 -15.94 22.92 -18.12
CA GLY A 116 -16.12 23.36 -19.49
C GLY A 116 -15.46 24.71 -19.76
N LEU A 117 -14.14 24.74 -19.80
CA LEU A 117 -13.34 25.81 -20.38
C LEU A 117 -12.75 25.25 -21.67
N SER A 118 -13.48 25.55 -22.74
CA SER A 118 -13.09 25.41 -24.15
C SER A 118 -11.90 26.28 -24.49
#